data_AF-A0A6A4UVI6-F1
#
_entry.id   AF-A0A6A4UVI6-F1
#
_cell.length_a   1.000
_cell.length_b   1.000
_cell.length_c   1.000
_cell.angle_alpha   90.00
_cell.angle_beta   90.00
_cell.angle_gamma   90.00
#
_symmetry.space_group_name_H-M   'P 1'
#
loop_
_entity.id
_entity.type
_entity.pdbx_description
1 polymer ?
#
loop_
_entity_poly.entity_id
_entity_poly.type
_entity_poly.pdbx_seq_one_letter_code
_entity_poly.pdbx_strand_id
1 'polypeptide(L)'
;MKHPSLVILAAGMGSRYGGLKQIDTVGNNGESIIDFSIYDAIQAGFKKVYLIIRKEHEDAFNKALVDRVRNFIEVEYIFQDMKVLPDGFVAP
;
A
#
# COMPACT_ATOMS: atom_id res chain seq x y z
N MET A 1 19.87 7.55 14.20
CA MET A 1 18.85 6.77 14.92
C MET A 1 18.04 5.97 13.92
N LYS A 2 17.63 4.75 14.24
CA LYS A 2 16.76 3.94 13.37
C LYS A 2 15.31 4.45 13.52
N HIS A 3 14.61 4.63 12.41
CA HIS A 3 13.18 4.94 12.40
C HIS A 3 12.40 3.66 12.06
N PRO A 4 11.22 3.43 12.68
CA PRO A 4 10.38 2.32 12.28
C PRO A 4 9.86 2.53 10.85
N SER A 5 9.53 1.42 10.18
CA SER A 5 8.89 1.41 8.86
C SER A 5 7.46 0.91 8.98
N LEU A 6 6.55 1.55 8.25
CA LEU A 6 5.15 1.13 8.17
C LEU A 6 5.04 0.11 7.04
N VAL A 7 4.36 -1.00 7.28
CA VAL A 7 4.04 -1.99 6.24
C VAL A 7 2.53 -2.00 6.04
N ILE A 8 2.08 -1.75 4.81
CA ILE A 8 0.67 -1.76 4.44
C ILE A 8 0.39 -2.98 3.56
N LEU A 9 -0.52 -3.83 4.03
CA LEU A 9 -0.96 -5.03 3.32
C LEU A 9 -2.14 -4.70 2.41
N ALA A 10 -1.86 -4.54 1.12
CA ALA A 10 -2.78 -4.01 0.11
C ALA A 10 -2.94 -4.90 -1.13
N ALA A 11 -2.46 -6.15 -1.08
CA ALA A 11 -2.56 -7.12 -2.16
C ALA A 11 -3.88 -7.94 -2.15
N GLY A 12 -4.75 -7.69 -1.17
CA GLY A 12 -6.03 -8.36 -1.03
C GLY A 12 -7.04 -7.94 -2.11
N MET A 13 -7.72 -8.90 -2.71
CA MET A 13 -8.83 -8.64 -3.63
C MET A 13 -10.12 -8.46 -2.83
N GLY A 14 -10.80 -7.32 -3.00
CA GLY A 14 -12.15 -7.12 -2.49
C GLY A 14 -13.18 -7.93 -3.29
N SER A 15 -13.16 -9.27 -3.22
CA SER A 15 -14.03 -10.15 -4.02
C SER A 15 -15.53 -9.92 -3.78
N ARG A 16 -15.92 -9.47 -2.58
CA ARG A 16 -17.30 -9.09 -2.27
C ARG A 16 -17.80 -7.81 -2.98
N TYR A 17 -16.91 -7.03 -3.60
CA TYR A 17 -17.23 -5.69 -4.14
C TYR A 17 -16.55 -5.35 -5.48
N GLY A 18 -15.85 -6.29 -6.11
CA GLY A 18 -15.39 -6.14 -7.50
C GLY A 18 -14.23 -5.18 -7.75
N GLY A 19 -13.45 -4.76 -6.74
CA GLY A 19 -12.36 -3.79 -6.94
C GLY A 19 -11.42 -3.53 -5.75
N LEU A 20 -10.51 -2.57 -5.96
CA LEU A 20 -9.50 -2.08 -5.00
C LEU A 20 -10.14 -1.17 -3.93
N LYS A 21 -10.72 -1.77 -2.89
CA LYS A 21 -11.38 -1.04 -1.80
C LYS A 21 -10.52 -0.06 -1.02
N GLN A 22 -9.22 -0.32 -0.94
CA GLN A 22 -8.37 0.44 0.00
C GLN A 22 -8.05 1.86 -0.49
N ILE A 23 -8.28 2.14 -1.77
CA ILE A 23 -8.15 3.47 -2.37
C ILE A 23 -9.50 4.18 -2.55
N ASP A 24 -10.61 3.54 -2.13
CA ASP A 24 -11.92 4.20 -2.13
C ASP A 24 -11.90 5.35 -1.12
N THR A 25 -12.45 6.48 -1.55
CA THR A 25 -12.47 7.69 -0.76
C THR A 25 -13.57 7.62 0.28
N VAL A 26 -13.22 7.88 1.53
CA VAL A 26 -14.14 7.88 2.68
C VAL A 26 -14.21 9.25 3.37
N GLY A 27 -13.21 10.10 3.16
CA GLY A 27 -13.14 11.46 3.69
C GLY A 27 -13.90 12.47 2.85
N ASN A 28 -14.27 13.60 3.46
CA ASN A 28 -15.02 14.67 2.81
C ASN A 28 -14.25 15.37 1.68
N ASN A 29 -12.93 15.17 1.57
CA ASN A 29 -12.09 15.77 0.53
C ASN A 29 -11.44 14.71 -0.38
N GLY A 30 -11.95 13.49 -0.40
CA GLY A 30 -11.42 12.44 -1.27
C GLY A 30 -10.24 11.65 -0.67
N GLU A 31 -10.09 11.65 0.66
CA GLU A 31 -9.12 10.83 1.36
C GLU A 31 -9.61 9.38 1.50
N SER A 32 -8.73 8.41 1.25
CA SER A 32 -8.93 7.00 1.53
C SER A 32 -8.51 6.66 2.97
N ILE A 33 -8.89 5.47 3.45
CA ILE A 33 -8.45 4.98 4.77
C ILE A 33 -6.91 4.88 4.86
N ILE A 34 -6.24 4.57 3.75
CA ILE A 34 -4.77 4.49 3.74
C ILE A 34 -4.14 5.87 3.97
N ASP A 35 -4.73 6.95 3.45
CA ASP A 35 -4.18 8.30 3.65
C ASP A 35 -4.11 8.65 5.14
N PHE A 36 -5.17 8.36 5.89
CA PHE A 36 -5.19 8.58 7.35
C PHE A 36 -4.14 7.73 8.07
N SER A 37 -3.97 6.47 7.67
CA SER A 37 -2.97 5.57 8.26
C SER A 37 -1.54 6.07 8.04
N ILE A 38 -1.25 6.61 6.84
CA ILE A 38 0.06 7.19 6.52
C ILE A 38 0.26 8.50 7.27
N TYR A 39 -0.77 9.34 7.36
CA TYR A 39 -0.71 10.59 8.11
C TYR A 39 -0.35 10.34 9.58
N ASP A 40 -1.05 9.42 10.25
CA ASP A 40 -0.79 9.08 11.65
C ASP A 40 0.61 8.48 11.83
N ALA A 41 1.07 7.65 10.88
CA ALA A 41 2.43 7.11 10.91
C ALA A 41 3.51 8.21 10.81
N ILE A 42 3.30 9.20 9.94
CA ILE A 42 4.20 10.37 9.86
C ILE A 42 4.22 11.12 11.18
N GLN A 43 3.05 11.37 11.80
CA GLN A 43 2.97 12.03 13.11
C GLN A 43 3.67 11.22 14.21
N ALA A 44 3.63 9.88 14.13
CA ALA A 44 4.33 8.98 15.03
C ALA A 44 5.85 8.82 14.74
N GLY A 45 6.39 9.50 13.73
CA GLY A 45 7.83 9.52 13.43
C GLY A 45 8.33 8.42 12.49
N PHE A 46 7.41 7.74 11.78
CA PHE A 46 7.78 6.84 10.69
C PHE A 46 8.28 7.64 9.49
N LYS A 47 9.27 7.09 8.77
CA LYS A 47 9.89 7.75 7.60
C LYS A 47 9.77 6.97 6.30
N LYS A 48 9.32 5.72 6.37
CA LYS A 48 9.22 4.82 5.23
C LYS A 48 7.98 3.95 5.31
N VAL A 49 7.30 3.80 4.18
CA VAL A 49 6.16 2.92 3.97
C VAL A 49 6.54 1.86 2.93
N TYR A 50 6.33 0.60 3.26
CA TYR A 50 6.33 -0.51 2.31
C TYR A 50 4.89 -0.88 1.99
N LEU A 51 4.51 -0.75 0.72
CA LEU A 51 3.16 -1.00 0.24
C LEU A 51 3.15 -2.33 -0.54
N ILE A 52 2.62 -3.38 0.09
CA ILE A 52 2.56 -4.72 -0.49
C ILE A 52 1.29 -4.84 -1.34
N ILE A 53 1.44 -4.94 -2.67
CA ILE A 53 0.34 -4.93 -3.65
C ILE A 53 0.50 -6.04 -4.68
N ARG A 54 -0.52 -6.27 -5.51
CA ARG A 54 -0.39 -7.01 -6.77
C ARG A 54 0.13 -6.07 -7.85
N LYS A 55 0.98 -6.57 -8.76
CA LYS A 55 1.61 -5.75 -9.81
C LYS A 55 0.59 -5.05 -10.71
N GLU A 56 -0.50 -5.72 -11.05
CA GLU A 56 -1.61 -5.19 -11.85
C GLU A 56 -2.37 -4.00 -11.22
N HIS A 57 -2.11 -3.69 -9.94
CA HIS A 57 -2.74 -2.59 -9.21
C HIS A 57 -1.83 -1.38 -9.00
N GLU A 58 -0.56 -1.45 -9.42
CA GLU A 58 0.44 -0.39 -9.20
C GLU A 58 -0.01 0.97 -9.72
N ASP A 59 -0.55 1.04 -10.94
CA ASP A 59 -1.00 2.30 -11.55
C ASP A 59 -2.17 2.92 -10.78
N ALA A 60 -3.06 2.10 -10.23
CA ALA A 60 -4.18 2.57 -9.42
C ALA A 60 -3.68 3.17 -8.10
N PHE A 61 -2.72 2.51 -7.43
CA PHE A 61 -2.09 3.03 -6.21
C PHE A 61 -1.24 4.28 -6.47
N ASN A 62 -0.55 4.36 -7.60
CA ASN A 62 0.21 5.56 -7.99
C ASN A 62 -0.70 6.79 -8.04
N LYS A 63 -1.75 6.71 -8.86
CA LYS A 63 -2.69 7.81 -9.08
C LYS A 63 -3.49 8.17 -7.83
N ALA A 64 -3.96 7.16 -7.09
CA ALA A 64 -4.90 7.38 -6.01
C ALA A 64 -4.23 7.73 -4.67
N LEU A 65 -2.99 7.32 -4.44
CA LEU A 65 -2.35 7.43 -3.13
C LEU A 65 -0.94 8.01 -3.22
N VAL A 66 -0.07 7.34 -3.98
CA VAL A 66 1.38 7.52 -3.87
C VAL A 66 1.85 8.88 -4.39
N ASP A 67 1.22 9.42 -5.43
CA ASP A 67 1.50 10.77 -5.92
C ASP A 67 1.24 11.85 -4.84
N ARG A 68 0.32 11.60 -3.91
CA ARG A 68 -0.02 12.54 -2.83
C ARG A 68 0.94 12.43 -1.65
N VAL A 69 1.37 11.21 -1.30
CA VAL A 69 2.15 10.96 -0.07
C VAL A 69 3.67 10.99 -0.24
N ARG A 70 4.19 10.83 -1.47
CA ARG A 70 5.65 10.77 -1.74
C ARG A 70 6.43 12.02 -1.32
N ASN A 71 5.76 13.16 -1.24
CA ASN A 71 6.40 14.41 -0.77
C ASN A 71 6.60 14.44 0.75
N PHE A 72 5.96 13.54 1.50
CA PHE A 72 5.96 13.55 2.96
C PHE A 72 6.64 12.32 3.58
N ILE A 73 6.69 11.19 2.87
CA ILE A 73 7.27 9.94 3.37
C ILE A 73 7.86 9.12 2.21
N GLU A 74 8.92 8.35 2.48
CA GLU A 74 9.45 7.41 1.49
C GLU A 74 8.45 6.26 1.27
N VAL A 75 8.15 5.94 0.02
CA VAL A 75 7.22 4.86 -0.35
C VAL A 75 7.91 3.88 -1.28
N GLU A 76 7.91 2.60 -0.89
CA GLU A 76 8.43 1.50 -1.68
C GLU A 76 7.34 0.46 -1.95
N TYR A 77 7.21 0.02 -3.20
CA TYR A 77 6.29 -1.06 -3.57
C TYR A 77 6.96 -2.42 -3.40
N ILE A 78 6.20 -3.36 -2.85
CA ILE A 78 6.55 -4.78 -2.82
C ILE A 78 5.43 -5.54 -3.54
N PHE A 79 5.78 -6.41 -4.47
CA PHE A 79 4.81 -7.16 -5.24
C PHE A 79 4.59 -8.55 -4.66
N GLN A 80 3.35 -8.85 -4.29
CA GLN A 80 2.93 -10.20 -3.90
C GLN A 80 2.54 -10.98 -5.16
N ASP A 81 3.26 -12.08 -5.42
CA ASP A 81 3.03 -12.97 -6.55
C ASP A 81 3.09 -14.43 -6.07
N MET A 82 2.18 -15.28 -6.57
CA MET A 82 2.11 -16.71 -6.26
C MET A 82 3.33 -17.49 -6.77
N LYS A 83 4.08 -16.91 -7.71
CA LYS A 83 5.31 -17.48 -8.26
C LYS A 83 6.56 -17.14 -7.45
N VAL A 84 6.48 -16.15 -6.56
CA VAL A 84 7.59 -15.78 -5.67
C VAL A 84 7.54 -16.68 -4.45
N LEU A 85 8.13 -17.87 -4.59
CA LEU A 85 8.23 -18.89 -3.55
C LEU A 85 9.71 -19.19 -3.24
N PRO A 86 10.02 -19.78 -2.08
CA PRO A 86 11.37 -20.25 -1.79
C PRO A 86 11.86 -21.29 -2.82
N ASP A 87 13.17 -21.39 -2.98
CA ASP A 87 13.79 -22.33 -3.91
C ASP A 87 13.28 -23.77 -3.67
N GLY A 88 12.94 -24.46 -4.76
CA GLY A 88 12.42 -25.83 -4.74
C GLY A 88 10.90 -25.96 -4.58
N PHE A 89 10.16 -24.86 -4.42
CA PHE A 89 8.69 -24.87 -4.36
C PHE A 89 8.05 -24.33 -5.64
N VAL A 90 6.89 -24.90 -5.99
CA VAL A 90 6.06 -24.46 -7.11
C VAL A 90 4.62 -24.34 -6.62
N ALA A 91 3.93 -23.26 -7.02
CA ALA A 91 2.51 -23.11 -6.73
C ALA A 91 1.71 -24.22 -7.44
N PRO A 92 0.64 -24.76 -6.81
CA PRO A 92 -0.22 -25.77 -7.42
C PRO A 92 -0.83 -25.36 -8.77
#